data_AF-A0A3L2LDN4-F1
#
_entry.id   AF-A0A3L2LDN4-F1
#
_cell.length_a   1.000
_cell.length_b   1.000
_cell.length_c   1.000
_cell.angle_alpha   90.00
_cell.angle_beta   90.00
_cell.angle_gamma   90.00
#
_symmetry.space_group_name_H-M   'P 1'
#
loop_
_entity.id
_entity.type
_entity.pdbx_description
1 polymer ?
#
loop_
_entity_poly.entity_id
_entity_poly.type
_entity_poly.pdbx_seq_one_letter_code
_entity_poly.pdbx_strand_id
1 'polypeptide(L)'
;GLGRNVNLFEDLRKIAYKDILKYKPNKTYDDFYHAMFSMAIMLNNHCNPTEPLSNNEIKQVCQSICKWTWRNFSQEQFSAIQAKRGTKNTGKKKNTKEKIRLEKALEILL
;
A
#
# COMPACT_ATOMS: atom_id res chain seq x y z
N GLY A 1 -20.99 -1.99 11.75
CA GLY A 1 -19.71 -1.91 12.49
C GLY A 1 -18.58 -2.68 11.82
N LEU A 2 -18.55 -4.02 11.90
CA LEU A 2 -17.39 -4.84 11.51
C LEU A 2 -16.90 -4.68 10.06
N GLY A 3 -17.80 -4.64 9.07
CA GLY A 3 -17.41 -4.53 7.67
C GLY A 3 -16.61 -3.26 7.35
N ARG A 4 -16.96 -2.13 7.97
CA ARG A 4 -16.27 -0.84 7.74
C ARG A 4 -14.82 -0.86 8.24
N ASN A 5 -14.61 -1.44 9.42
CA ASN A 5 -13.28 -1.59 10.01
C ASN A 5 -12.39 -2.50 9.15
N VAL A 6 -12.93 -3.65 8.73
CA VAL A 6 -12.23 -4.60 7.85
C VAL A 6 -11.87 -3.95 6.51
N ASN A 7 -12.80 -3.22 5.89
CA ASN A 7 -12.55 -2.53 4.62
C ASN A 7 -11.43 -1.49 4.76
N LEU A 8 -11.49 -0.63 5.80
CA LEU A 8 -10.43 0.35 6.06
C LEU A 8 -9.07 -0.34 6.25
N PHE A 9 -9.04 -1.45 6.99
CA PHE A 9 -7.81 -2.23 7.18
C PHE A 9 -7.28 -2.79 5.85
N GLU A 10 -8.15 -3.41 5.05
CA GLU A 10 -7.80 -4.05 3.78
C GLU A 10 -7.27 -3.06 2.74
N ASP A 11 -7.80 -1.83 2.72
CA ASP A 11 -7.35 -0.80 1.79
C ASP A 11 -6.06 -0.14 2.27
N LEU A 12 -6.01 0.25 3.55
CA LEU A 12 -4.83 0.93 4.11
C LEU A 12 -3.58 0.03 4.12
N ARG A 13 -3.72 -1.28 4.45
CA ARG A 13 -2.57 -2.19 4.48
C ARG A 13 -1.88 -2.32 3.12
N LYS A 14 -2.66 -2.29 2.02
CA LYS A 14 -2.11 -2.41 0.65
C LYS A 14 -1.27 -1.19 0.30
N ILE A 15 -1.68 0.00 0.75
CA ILE A 15 -0.92 1.24 0.59
C ILE A 15 0.35 1.17 1.45
N ALA A 16 0.21 0.84 2.74
CA ALA A 16 1.33 0.71 3.67
C ALA A 16 2.44 -0.22 3.16
N TYR A 17 2.08 -1.41 2.65
CA TYR A 17 3.04 -2.39 2.14
C TYR A 17 3.79 -1.90 0.90
N LYS A 18 3.15 -1.09 0.06
CA LYS A 18 3.76 -0.51 -1.15
C LYS A 18 4.73 0.62 -0.80
N ASP A 19 4.43 1.38 0.23
CA ASP A 19 5.14 2.63 0.51
C ASP A 19 6.23 2.51 1.56
N ILE A 20 6.16 1.55 2.49
CA ILE A 20 7.10 1.45 3.64
C ILE A 20 8.59 1.54 3.27
N LEU A 21 9.01 0.93 2.15
CA LEU A 21 10.42 0.94 1.73
C LEU A 21 10.88 2.31 1.21
N LYS A 22 9.95 3.21 0.87
CA LYS A 22 10.26 4.63 0.56
C LYS A 22 10.56 5.42 1.83
N TYR A 23 9.98 5.03 2.97
CA TYR A 23 10.16 5.71 4.25
C TYR A 23 11.41 5.24 4.98
N LYS A 24 11.66 3.93 5.02
CA LYS A 24 12.79 3.31 5.76
C LYS A 24 14.16 3.98 5.61
N PRO A 25 14.59 4.47 4.42
CA PRO A 25 15.93 5.03 4.26
C PRO A 25 16.14 6.38 4.96
N ASN A 26 15.10 7.23 4.98
CA ASN A 26 15.26 8.67 5.30
C ASN A 26 14.15 9.25 6.19
N LYS A 27 13.26 8.40 6.71
CA LYS A 27 12.09 8.82 7.51
C LYS A 27 11.96 7.97 8.77
N THR A 28 11.25 8.52 9.74
CA THR A 28 10.98 7.87 11.02
C THR A 28 9.70 7.04 10.97
N TYR A 29 9.48 6.24 12.01
CA TYR A 29 8.21 5.56 12.22
C TYR A 29 7.04 6.55 12.32
N ASP A 30 7.26 7.70 12.98
CA ASP A 30 6.21 8.71 13.17
C ASP A 30 5.84 9.38 11.85
N ASP A 31 6.82 9.70 10.99
CA ASP A 31 6.54 10.21 9.63
C ASP A 31 5.64 9.25 8.84
N PHE A 32 5.95 7.95 8.90
CA PHE A 32 5.17 6.92 8.23
C PHE A 32 3.77 6.80 8.84
N TYR A 33 3.67 6.80 10.18
CA TYR A 33 2.41 6.74 10.89
C TYR A 33 1.50 7.94 10.54
N HIS A 34 2.03 9.16 10.55
CA HIS A 34 1.26 10.36 10.22
C HIS A 34 0.76 10.33 8.78
N ALA A 35 1.58 9.91 7.81
CA ALA A 35 1.16 9.74 6.43
C ALA A 35 0.03 8.71 6.30
N MET A 36 0.18 7.53 6.94
CA MET A 36 -0.86 6.49 6.91
C MET A 36 -2.13 6.91 7.64
N PHE A 37 -2.03 7.70 8.71
CA PHE A 37 -3.19 8.19 9.45
C PHE A 37 -4.00 9.19 8.63
N SER A 38 -3.34 10.12 7.93
CA SER A 38 -4.01 11.02 6.98
C SER A 38 -4.73 10.24 5.86
N MET A 39 -4.06 9.22 5.31
CA MET A 39 -4.67 8.32 4.32
C MET A 39 -5.86 7.54 4.90
N ALA A 40 -5.78 7.08 6.14
CA ALA A 40 -6.86 6.36 6.81
C ALA A 40 -8.10 7.23 7.01
N ILE A 41 -7.92 8.51 7.36
CA ILE A 41 -9.03 9.49 7.46
C ILE A 41 -9.68 9.68 6.09
N MET A 42 -8.88 9.89 5.04
CA MET A 42 -9.41 10.02 3.68
C MET A 42 -10.20 8.79 3.24
N LEU A 43 -9.65 7.58 3.42
CA LEU A 43 -10.32 6.33 3.09
C LEU A 43 -11.62 6.15 3.89
N ASN A 44 -11.60 6.46 5.18
CA ASN A 44 -12.79 6.36 6.02
C ASN A 44 -13.91 7.29 5.54
N ASN A 45 -13.59 8.54 5.21
CA ASN A 45 -14.56 9.51 4.73
C ASN A 45 -15.11 9.15 3.34
N HIS A 46 -14.25 8.62 2.46
CA HIS A 46 -14.64 8.22 1.11
C HIS A 46 -15.50 6.96 1.11
N CYS A 47 -15.12 5.93 1.86
CA CYS A 47 -15.78 4.62 1.84
C CYS A 47 -16.99 4.53 2.79
N ASN A 48 -17.10 5.40 3.79
CA ASN A 48 -18.17 5.41 4.78
C ASN A 48 -18.86 6.79 4.90
N PRO A 49 -19.40 7.36 3.80
CA PRO A 49 -19.86 8.75 3.75
C PRO A 49 -21.07 9.05 4.66
N THR A 50 -21.90 8.05 4.97
CA THR A 50 -23.10 8.21 5.79
C THR A 50 -22.85 7.91 7.27
N GLU A 51 -21.90 7.04 7.57
CA GLU A 51 -21.63 6.56 8.92
C GLU A 51 -20.12 6.27 9.07
N PRO A 52 -19.27 7.32 9.14
CA PRO A 52 -17.84 7.15 9.26
C PRO A 52 -17.46 6.47 10.58
N LEU A 53 -16.35 5.75 10.59
CA LEU A 53 -15.74 5.26 11.83
C LEU A 53 -15.29 6.44 12.70
N SER A 54 -15.30 6.24 14.01
CA SER A 54 -14.77 7.24 14.95
C SER A 54 -13.26 7.40 14.79
N ASN A 55 -12.74 8.56 15.18
CA ASN A 55 -11.29 8.84 15.11
C ASN A 55 -10.46 7.81 15.89
N ASN A 56 -10.99 7.30 17.01
CA ASN A 56 -10.31 6.29 17.81
C ASN A 56 -10.22 4.93 17.08
N GLU A 57 -11.27 4.51 16.38
CA GLU A 57 -11.25 3.30 15.55
C GLU A 57 -10.26 3.42 14.39
N ILE A 58 -10.26 4.56 13.70
CA ILE A 58 -9.29 4.85 12.62
C ILE A 58 -7.86 4.77 13.16
N LYS A 59 -7.62 5.38 14.33
CA LYS A 59 -6.33 5.37 15.01
C LYS A 59 -5.88 3.94 15.32
N GLN A 60 -6.75 3.11 15.87
CA GLN A 60 -6.42 1.71 16.20
C GLN A 60 -6.06 0.88 14.95
N VAL A 61 -6.85 1.00 13.87
CA VAL A 61 -6.57 0.32 12.60
C VAL A 61 -5.23 0.77 12.03
N CYS A 62 -5.01 2.09 11.97
CA CYS A 62 -3.76 2.66 11.46
C CYS A 62 -2.55 2.19 12.29
N GLN A 63 -2.64 2.24 13.63
CA GLN A 63 -1.57 1.79 14.51
C GLN A 63 -1.23 0.31 14.31
N SER A 64 -2.24 -0.55 14.18
CA SER A 64 -2.05 -1.98 13.94
C SER A 64 -1.26 -2.22 12.65
N ILE A 65 -1.68 -1.58 11.55
CA ILE A 65 -1.02 -1.68 10.25
C ILE A 65 0.39 -1.12 10.29
N CYS A 66 0.58 0.08 10.86
CA CYS A 66 1.87 0.75 10.86
C CYS A 66 2.91 -0.02 11.67
N LYS A 67 2.56 -0.46 12.88
CA LYS A 67 3.47 -1.24 13.75
C LYS A 67 3.91 -2.53 13.05
N TRP A 68 2.96 -3.27 12.48
CA TRP A 68 3.28 -4.53 11.81
C TRP A 68 4.12 -4.29 10.56
N THR A 69 3.75 -3.33 9.72
CA THR A 69 4.47 -3.03 8.46
C THR A 69 5.89 -2.55 8.75
N TRP A 70 6.07 -1.64 9.70
CA TRP A 70 7.38 -1.11 10.07
C TRP A 70 8.34 -2.20 10.57
N ARG A 71 7.83 -3.11 11.41
CA ARG A 71 8.62 -4.21 11.97
C ARG A 71 9.00 -5.26 10.93
N ASN A 72 8.10 -5.59 10.01
CA ASN A 72 8.23 -6.79 9.17
C ASN A 72 8.74 -6.55 7.76
N PHE A 73 8.93 -5.29 7.32
CA PHE A 73 9.43 -5.00 5.97
C PHE A 73 10.89 -4.51 6.02
N SER A 74 11.69 -5.04 5.10
CA SER A 74 13.08 -4.61 4.89
C SER A 74 13.45 -4.67 3.41
N GLN A 75 14.49 -3.93 3.03
CA GLN A 75 14.98 -3.89 1.64
C GLN A 75 15.57 -5.24 1.23
N GLU A 76 16.20 -5.94 2.17
CA GLU A 76 16.80 -7.26 2.00
C GLU A 76 15.72 -8.31 1.70
N GLN A 77 14.65 -8.35 2.51
CA GLN A 77 13.53 -9.25 2.31
C GLN A 77 12.83 -8.99 0.96
N PHE A 78 12.64 -7.72 0.60
CA PHE A 78 12.06 -7.38 -0.69
C PHE A 78 12.93 -7.85 -1.85
N SER A 79 14.24 -7.63 -1.76
CA SER A 79 15.21 -8.10 -2.75
C SER A 79 15.19 -9.62 -2.89
N ALA A 80 15.13 -10.36 -1.77
CA ALA A 80 15.02 -11.82 -1.78
C ALA A 80 13.71 -12.31 -2.45
N ILE A 81 12.58 -11.66 -2.17
CA ILE A 81 11.29 -11.95 -2.81
C ILE A 81 11.37 -11.69 -4.33
N GLN A 82 11.98 -10.58 -4.75
CA GLN A 82 12.14 -10.24 -6.16
C GLN A 82 13.06 -11.22 -6.89
N ALA A 83 14.18 -11.61 -6.28
CA ALA A 83 15.08 -12.63 -6.84
C ALA A 83 14.33 -13.96 -7.07
N LYS A 84 13.58 -14.44 -6.07
CA LYS A 84 12.76 -15.66 -6.19
C LYS A 84 11.65 -15.55 -7.25
N ARG A 85 11.09 -14.36 -7.45
CA ARG A 85 10.10 -14.11 -8.53
C ARG A 85 10.77 -14.06 -9.90
N GLY A 86 11.97 -13.48 -9.98
CA GLY A 86 12.78 -13.41 -11.19
C GLY A 86 13.13 -14.80 -11.72
N THR A 87 13.57 -15.72 -10.85
CA THR A 87 13.92 -17.09 -11.24
C THR A 87 12.73 -17.87 -11.79
N LYS A 88 11.50 -17.64 -11.30
CA LYS A 88 10.27 -18.24 -11.85
C LYS A 88 9.89 -17.72 -13.24
N ASN A 89 10.45 -16.58 -13.63
CA ASN A 89 10.19 -15.95 -14.93
C ASN A 89 11.33 -16.14 -15.92
N THR A 90 12.39 -16.87 -15.55
CA THR A 90 13.46 -17.25 -16.47
C THR A 90 12.88 -17.97 -17.69
N GLY A 91 13.17 -17.46 -18.89
CA GLY A 91 12.65 -18.00 -20.16
C GLY A 91 11.26 -17.49 -20.58
N LYS A 92 10.51 -16.78 -19.70
CA LYS A 92 9.24 -16.16 -20.09
C LYS A 92 9.48 -14.80 -20.73
N LYS A 93 9.21 -14.67 -22.04
CA LYS A 93 9.21 -13.37 -22.73
C LYS A 93 8.10 -12.50 -22.15
N LYS A 94 8.46 -11.36 -21.55
CA LYS A 94 7.49 -10.31 -21.25
C LYS A 94 6.97 -9.77 -22.59
N ASN A 95 5.66 -9.66 -22.76
CA ASN A 95 5.07 -9.05 -23.94
C ASN A 95 5.18 -7.52 -23.85
N THR A 96 6.41 -7.01 -23.95
CA THR A 96 6.74 -5.59 -23.80
C THR A 96 6.11 -4.74 -24.91
N LYS A 97 5.86 -5.32 -26.10
CA LYS A 97 5.18 -4.64 -27.20
C LYS A 97 3.75 -4.26 -26.86
N GLU A 98 2.97 -5.18 -26.28
CA GLU A 98 1.57 -4.93 -25.91
C GLU A 98 1.48 -3.84 -24.84
N LYS A 99 2.39 -3.90 -23.85
CA LYS A 99 2.49 -2.89 -22.79
C LYS A 99 2.77 -1.49 -23.35
N ILE A 100 3.75 -1.35 -24.24
CA ILE A 100 4.08 -0.06 -24.88
C ILE A 100 2.91 0.45 -25.73
N ARG A 101 2.20 -0.44 -26.43
CA ARG A 101 1.03 -0.06 -27.24
C ARG A 101 -0.09 0.49 -26.37
N LEU A 102 -0.38 -0.15 -25.23
CA LEU A 102 -1.38 0.31 -24.27
C LEU A 102 -0.98 1.63 -23.61
N GLU A 103 0.29 1.80 -23.23
CA GLU A 103 0.79 3.06 -22.67
C GLU A 103 0.62 4.23 -23.66
N LYS A 104 1.00 4.04 -24.93
CA LYS A 104 0.77 5.05 -25.98
C LYS A 104 -0.71 5.34 -26.24
N ALA A 105 -1.56 4.32 -26.20
CA ALA A 105 -3.00 4.51 -26.37
C ALA A 105 -3.61 5.32 -25.22
N LEU A 106 -3.15 5.10 -23.99
CA LEU A 106 -3.54 5.90 -22.83
C LEU A 106 -3.11 7.36 -22.97
N GLU A 107 -1.89 7.59 -23.47
CA GLU A 107 -1.32 8.93 -23.69
C GLU A 107 -2.08 9.76 -24.74
N ILE A 108 -2.77 9.11 -25.67
CA ILE A 108 -3.61 9.77 -26.70
C ILE A 108 -5.00 10.11 -26.15
N LEU A 109 -5.46 9.39 -25.12
CA LEU A 109 -6.79 9.53 -24.54
C LEU A 109 -6.87 10.50 -23.34
N LEU A 110 -5.72 10.97 -22.86
CA LEU A 110 -5.55 11.94 -21.77
C LEU A 110 -5.09 13.28 -22.33
#